data_AF-A0AAW3C500-F1
#
_entry.id   AF-A0AAW3C500-F1
#
_cell.length_a   1.000
_cell.length_b   1.000
_cell.length_c   1.000
_cell.angle_alpha   90.00
_cell.angle_beta   90.00
_cell.angle_gamma   90.00
#
_symmetry.space_group_name_H-M   'P 1'
#
loop_
_entity.id
_entity.type
_entity.pdbx_description
1 polymer ?
#
loop_
_entity_poly.entity_id
_entity_poly.type
_entity_poly.pdbx_seq_one_letter_code
_entity_poly.pdbx_strand_id
1 'polypeptide(L)'
;MSGVNAWGRMHTPAKQSQLTLDMFEEWKAKQNEDISQRGADRDPAVEEEHNRHMLRQNLNAYVCYKELDKYTTCLEDKKLIRRRSGEDNARGSGTGVSSIASSVEINTQNKANEKLCRATHNAYVSCMSSQSNQQLVLESASLEPHCTERRATLFHCLHENQVSEAQTSTPQCTDAYRRLLRCGLNHLWNHYWRELTKFSDTDEFHLYELSRDDNKKQAYLRAITTSEAEQQSHLREARDIALGYYLDPKDAQRSDL
;
A
#
# COMPACT_ATOMS: atom_id res chain seq x y z
N MET A 1 -12.16 -10.11 -18.97
CA MET A 1 -10.70 -10.14 -19.21
C MET A 1 -10.06 -10.75 -17.99
N SER A 2 -9.34 -11.87 -18.19
CA SER A 2 -8.77 -12.69 -17.13
C SER A 2 -7.78 -11.90 -16.27
N GLY A 3 -7.94 -11.99 -14.95
CA GLY A 3 -7.04 -11.41 -13.95
C GLY A 3 -5.66 -12.03 -14.05
N VAL A 4 -4.83 -11.46 -14.89
CA VAL A 4 -3.39 -11.66 -14.84
C VAL A 4 -2.90 -10.64 -13.82
N ASN A 5 -2.59 -11.10 -12.62
CA ASN A 5 -1.78 -10.31 -11.69
C ASN A 5 -0.46 -9.96 -12.39
N ALA A 6 0.29 -8.99 -11.87
CA ALA A 6 1.55 -8.49 -12.46
C ALA A 6 2.64 -9.57 -12.72
N TRP A 7 2.36 -10.86 -12.49
CA TRP A 7 3.29 -11.97 -12.39
C TRP A 7 3.00 -13.13 -13.35
N GLY A 8 1.91 -13.09 -14.11
CA GLY A 8 1.41 -14.31 -14.75
C GLY A 8 0.99 -15.36 -13.70
N ARG A 9 0.46 -16.50 -14.14
CA ARG A 9 0.11 -17.61 -13.23
C ARG A 9 1.38 -18.18 -12.60
N MET A 10 1.85 -17.60 -11.49
CA MET A 10 2.76 -18.30 -10.59
C MET A 10 1.97 -19.39 -9.88
N HIS A 11 2.32 -20.64 -10.16
CA HIS A 11 1.65 -21.82 -9.63
C HIS A 11 1.98 -21.99 -8.15
N THR A 12 0.99 -21.81 -7.28
CA THR A 12 1.08 -22.28 -5.89
C THR A 12 1.26 -23.81 -5.90
N PRO A 13 2.24 -24.37 -5.18
CA PRO A 13 2.41 -25.82 -5.09
C PRO A 13 1.13 -26.46 -4.55
N ALA A 14 0.62 -27.49 -5.25
CA ALA A 14 -0.69 -28.11 -4.97
C ALA A 14 -0.79 -28.84 -3.62
N LYS A 15 0.31 -28.96 -2.85
CA LYS A 15 0.33 -29.54 -1.49
C LYS A 15 1.33 -28.80 -0.62
N GLN A 16 0.82 -28.06 0.37
CA GLN A 16 1.62 -27.45 1.45
C GLN A 16 1.49 -28.31 2.71
N SER A 17 2.56 -28.42 3.49
CA SER A 17 2.50 -29.11 4.80
C SER A 17 1.73 -28.25 5.81
N GLN A 18 1.07 -28.89 6.79
CA GLN A 18 0.36 -28.19 7.87
C GLN A 18 1.29 -27.21 8.60
N LEU A 19 2.54 -27.62 8.87
CA LEU A 19 3.57 -26.77 9.46
C LEU A 19 3.80 -25.48 8.64
N THR A 20 3.78 -25.56 7.31
CA THR A 20 3.97 -24.38 6.45
C THR A 20 2.77 -23.43 6.53
N LEU A 21 1.56 -23.98 6.66
CA LEU A 21 0.34 -23.19 6.84
C LEU A 21 0.32 -22.51 8.22
N ASP A 22 0.71 -23.22 9.27
CA ASP A 22 0.78 -22.65 10.63
C ASP A 22 1.77 -21.48 10.68
N MET A 23 2.96 -21.64 10.10
CA MET A 23 3.95 -20.56 9.98
C MET A 23 3.45 -19.39 9.11
N PHE A 24 2.61 -19.66 8.10
CA PHE A 24 2.01 -18.62 7.29
C PHE A 24 0.97 -17.81 8.10
N GLU A 25 0.14 -18.47 8.91
CA GLU A 25 -0.79 -17.79 9.82
C GLU A 25 -0.06 -16.92 10.85
N GLU A 26 1.04 -17.43 11.44
CA GLU A 26 1.89 -16.63 12.33
C GLU A 26 2.49 -15.41 11.63
N TRP A 27 2.95 -15.59 10.38
CA TRP A 27 3.46 -14.48 9.58
C TRP A 27 2.37 -13.45 9.28
N LYS A 28 1.14 -13.86 8.96
CA LYS A 28 0.00 -12.95 8.75
C LYS A 28 -0.35 -12.18 10.02
N ALA A 29 -0.39 -12.86 11.16
CA ALA A 29 -0.61 -12.21 12.45
C ALA A 29 0.45 -11.13 12.73
N LYS A 30 1.72 -11.42 12.44
CA LYS A 30 2.79 -10.44 12.53
C LYS A 30 2.61 -9.28 11.56
N GLN A 31 2.24 -9.54 10.30
CA GLN A 31 1.99 -8.47 9.33
C GLN A 31 0.83 -7.56 9.75
N ASN A 32 -0.24 -8.12 10.33
CA ASN A 32 -1.33 -7.33 10.87
C ASN A 32 -0.85 -6.41 12.00
N GLU A 33 0.00 -6.89 12.90
CA GLU A 33 0.56 -6.03 13.94
C GLU A 33 1.53 -4.99 13.38
N ASP A 34 2.37 -5.36 12.41
CA ASP A 34 3.25 -4.42 11.72
C ASP A 34 2.44 -3.29 11.03
N ILE A 35 1.29 -3.61 10.43
CA ILE A 35 0.35 -2.62 9.87
C ILE A 35 -0.19 -1.70 10.97
N SER A 36 -0.60 -2.26 12.11
CA SER A 36 -1.14 -1.50 13.25
C SER A 36 -0.12 -0.50 13.84
N GLN A 37 1.17 -0.79 13.69
CA GLN A 37 2.29 -0.01 14.22
C GLN A 37 2.91 0.98 13.21
N ARG A 38 2.48 1.00 11.94
CA ARG A 38 3.00 1.99 10.97
C ARG A 38 2.73 3.42 11.48
N GLY A 39 3.77 4.25 11.48
CA GLY A 39 3.71 5.61 12.00
C GLY A 39 3.73 5.72 13.53
N ALA A 40 4.01 4.64 14.25
CA ALA A 40 4.30 4.70 15.67
C ALA A 40 5.60 5.46 15.92
N ASP A 41 5.55 6.47 16.78
CA ASP A 41 6.71 7.26 17.17
C ASP A 41 6.71 7.52 18.68
N ARG A 42 7.86 7.87 19.24
CA ARG A 42 7.97 8.31 20.63
C ARG A 42 7.45 9.72 20.82
N ASP A 43 7.52 10.56 19.78
CA ASP A 43 6.96 11.90 19.76
C ASP A 43 5.45 11.84 19.40
N PRO A 44 4.56 12.23 20.32
CA PRO A 44 3.13 12.29 20.06
C PRO A 44 2.74 13.14 18.86
N ALA A 45 3.50 14.20 18.56
CA ALA A 45 3.20 15.11 17.45
C ALA A 45 3.45 14.45 16.08
N VAL A 46 4.47 13.58 15.99
CA VAL A 46 4.78 12.83 14.77
C VAL A 46 3.70 11.79 14.50
N GLU A 47 3.26 11.07 15.53
CA GLU A 47 2.17 10.10 15.41
C GLU A 47 0.84 10.80 15.02
N GLU A 48 0.57 11.97 15.58
CA GLU A 48 -0.62 12.76 15.22
C GLU A 48 -0.57 13.22 13.76
N GLU A 49 0.59 13.64 13.26
CA GLU A 49 0.74 14.00 11.85
C GLU A 49 0.55 12.79 10.93
N HIS A 50 1.07 11.63 11.31
CA HIS A 50 0.81 10.38 10.60
C HIS A 50 -0.69 10.06 10.57
N ASN A 51 -1.38 10.16 11.70
CA ASN A 51 -2.83 9.94 11.76
C ASN A 51 -3.61 10.92 10.89
N ARG A 52 -3.21 12.21 10.89
CA ARG A 52 -3.81 13.22 9.99
C ARG A 52 -3.58 12.87 8.52
N HIS A 53 -2.37 12.42 8.17
CA HIS A 53 -2.08 11.96 6.82
C HIS A 53 -2.96 10.77 6.43
N MET A 54 -3.02 9.74 7.28
CA MET A 54 -3.83 8.55 7.01
C MET A 54 -5.33 8.84 6.97
N LEU A 55 -5.83 9.80 7.77
CA LEU A 55 -7.20 10.30 7.66
C LEU A 55 -7.46 10.91 6.28
N ARG A 56 -6.54 11.73 5.77
CA ARG A 56 -6.67 12.29 4.40
C ARG A 56 -6.69 11.19 3.34
N GLN A 57 -5.84 10.17 3.47
CA GLN A 57 -5.83 9.04 2.55
C GLN A 57 -7.14 8.26 2.56
N ASN A 58 -7.67 7.96 3.75
CA ASN A 58 -8.94 7.24 3.90
C ASN A 58 -10.15 8.08 3.43
N LEU A 59 -10.14 9.40 3.66
CA LEU A 59 -11.15 10.31 3.09
C LEU A 59 -11.12 10.25 1.57
N ASN A 60 -9.94 10.36 0.96
CA ASN A 60 -9.78 10.26 -0.49
C ASN A 60 -10.25 8.90 -1.03
N ALA A 61 -9.97 7.81 -0.32
CA ALA A 61 -10.31 6.46 -0.73
C ALA A 61 -11.81 6.16 -0.68
N TYR A 62 -12.45 6.50 0.44
CA TYR A 62 -13.81 6.01 0.75
C TYR A 62 -14.90 7.06 0.60
N VAL A 63 -14.60 8.35 0.79
CA VAL A 63 -15.61 9.40 0.90
C VAL A 63 -15.51 10.42 -0.24
N CYS A 64 -14.38 11.09 -0.34
CA CYS A 64 -14.15 12.21 -1.25
C CYS A 64 -13.57 11.79 -2.62
N TYR A 65 -13.62 10.51 -2.96
CA TYR A 65 -13.02 9.98 -4.20
C TYR A 65 -13.61 10.61 -5.46
N LYS A 66 -14.91 10.96 -5.46
CA LYS A 66 -15.58 11.58 -6.61
C LYS A 66 -15.14 13.03 -6.81
N GLU A 67 -15.03 13.78 -5.72
CA GLU A 67 -14.58 15.16 -5.72
C GLU A 67 -13.10 15.22 -6.10
N LEU A 68 -12.30 14.28 -5.59
CA LEU A 68 -10.90 14.08 -5.97
C LEU A 68 -10.77 13.84 -7.47
N ASP A 69 -11.54 12.90 -8.04
CA ASP A 69 -11.50 12.55 -9.46
C ASP A 69 -11.89 13.73 -10.38
N LYS A 70 -12.92 14.49 -10.00
CA LYS A 70 -13.30 15.72 -10.72
C LYS A 70 -12.19 16.77 -10.66
N TYR A 71 -11.54 16.91 -9.51
CA TYR A 71 -10.48 17.88 -9.33
C TYR A 71 -9.21 17.48 -10.09
N THR A 72 -8.77 16.22 -10.01
CA THR A 72 -7.64 15.71 -10.80
C THR A 72 -7.89 15.88 -12.29
N THR A 73 -9.08 15.55 -12.78
CA THR A 73 -9.46 15.74 -14.19
C THR A 73 -9.28 17.21 -14.62
N CYS A 74 -9.75 18.16 -13.81
CA CYS A 74 -9.54 19.57 -14.12
C CYS A 74 -8.05 19.96 -14.13
N LEU A 75 -7.27 19.49 -13.15
CA LEU A 75 -5.85 19.78 -13.09
C LEU A 75 -5.09 19.21 -14.30
N GLU A 76 -5.49 18.03 -14.78
CA GLU A 76 -4.96 17.39 -15.99
C GLU A 76 -5.31 18.23 -17.24
N ASP A 77 -6.58 18.60 -17.41
CA ASP A 77 -7.05 19.41 -18.54
C ASP A 77 -6.31 20.76 -18.63
N LYS A 78 -5.96 21.33 -17.47
CA LYS A 78 -5.19 22.59 -17.37
C LYS A 78 -3.68 22.39 -17.39
N LYS A 79 -3.19 21.16 -17.56
CA LYS A 79 -1.76 20.79 -17.55
C LYS A 79 -1.03 21.21 -16.27
N LEU A 80 -1.76 21.32 -15.17
CA LEU A 80 -1.22 21.63 -13.84
C LEU A 80 -0.65 20.38 -13.17
N ILE A 81 -1.16 19.22 -13.56
CA ILE A 81 -0.55 17.91 -13.31
C ILE A 81 -0.42 17.16 -14.63
N ARG A 82 0.55 16.26 -14.74
CA ARG A 82 0.61 15.34 -15.87
C ARG A 82 -0.27 14.14 -15.58
N ARG A 83 -1.18 13.84 -16.49
CA ARG A 83 -1.75 12.50 -16.60
C ARG A 83 -0.58 11.56 -16.90
N ARG A 84 -0.33 10.54 -16.08
CA ARG A 84 0.45 9.39 -16.54
C ARG A 84 -0.42 8.59 -17.53
N SER A 85 -0.82 9.21 -18.63
CA SER A 85 -1.47 8.49 -19.73
C SER A 85 -0.38 7.89 -20.58
N GLY A 86 -0.10 6.60 -20.39
CA GLY A 86 0.32 5.62 -21.39
C GLY A 86 1.52 5.85 -22.32
N GLU A 87 2.01 7.06 -22.54
CA GLU A 87 3.03 7.40 -23.56
C GLU A 87 4.42 7.58 -22.95
N ASP A 88 4.53 7.93 -21.66
CA ASP A 88 5.82 7.89 -20.93
C ASP A 88 6.24 6.44 -20.56
N ASN A 89 5.44 5.42 -20.92
CA ASN A 89 5.78 4.01 -20.75
C ASN A 89 6.79 3.48 -21.79
N ALA A 90 7.28 4.30 -22.73
CA ALA A 90 8.36 3.89 -23.63
C ALA A 90 9.75 3.84 -22.94
N ARG A 91 9.89 4.32 -21.69
CA ARG A 91 11.16 4.28 -20.93
C ARG A 91 11.04 3.82 -19.47
N GLY A 92 9.91 3.21 -19.10
CA GLY A 92 9.71 2.63 -17.79
C GLY A 92 8.77 1.44 -17.90
N SER A 93 9.34 0.25 -18.07
CA SER A 93 8.61 -1.02 -17.97
C SER A 93 8.08 -1.18 -16.54
N GLY A 94 6.79 -1.44 -16.37
CA GLY A 94 6.19 -1.72 -15.07
C GLY A 94 4.69 -1.44 -15.00
N THR A 95 3.90 -2.45 -15.40
CA THR A 95 2.51 -2.73 -14.98
C THR A 95 1.46 -1.61 -15.13
N GLY A 96 0.62 -1.76 -16.15
CA GLY A 96 -0.60 -0.97 -16.33
C GLY A 96 -1.59 -1.17 -15.18
N VAL A 97 -1.58 -0.23 -14.23
CA VAL A 97 -2.75 0.15 -13.43
C VAL A 97 -2.86 1.66 -13.54
N SER A 98 -3.73 2.12 -14.46
CA SER A 98 -4.16 3.51 -14.50
C SER A 98 -5.11 3.77 -13.33
N SER A 99 -4.58 3.88 -12.11
CA SER A 99 -5.29 4.46 -10.97
C SER A 99 -4.56 5.73 -10.52
N ILE A 100 -4.84 6.82 -11.24
CA ILE A 100 -4.33 8.16 -10.92
C ILE A 100 -4.86 8.66 -9.56
N ALA A 101 -5.82 7.97 -8.95
CA ALA A 101 -6.50 8.42 -7.74
C ALA A 101 -5.78 8.15 -6.40
N SER A 102 -4.68 7.37 -6.32
CA SER A 102 -4.25 6.81 -5.03
C SER A 102 -2.81 7.11 -4.55
N SER A 103 -1.94 7.78 -5.32
CA SER A 103 -0.52 7.91 -4.92
C SER A 103 0.09 9.31 -4.97
N VAL A 104 -0.68 10.34 -5.35
CA VAL A 104 -0.18 11.72 -5.37
C VAL A 104 -1.03 12.56 -4.44
N GLU A 105 -0.47 12.99 -3.31
CA GLU A 105 -1.08 14.01 -2.46
C GLU A 105 -1.20 15.29 -3.30
N ILE A 106 -2.42 15.64 -3.69
CA ILE A 106 -2.65 16.83 -4.52
C ILE A 106 -2.39 18.05 -3.64
N ASN A 107 -1.45 18.88 -4.07
CA ASN A 107 -1.19 20.14 -3.39
C ASN A 107 -2.38 21.10 -3.56
N THR A 108 -3.24 21.12 -2.55
CA THR A 108 -4.39 22.03 -2.44
C THR A 108 -4.00 23.45 -2.06
N GLN A 109 -2.76 23.71 -1.63
CA GLN A 109 -2.31 25.05 -1.25
C GLN A 109 -1.78 25.87 -2.44
N ASN A 110 -1.72 25.27 -3.63
CA ASN A 110 -1.25 25.96 -4.83
C ASN A 110 -2.33 26.92 -5.37
N LYS A 111 -2.05 28.23 -5.31
CA LYS A 111 -2.94 29.30 -5.79
C LYS A 111 -3.29 29.20 -7.28
N ALA A 112 -2.41 28.65 -8.11
CA ALA A 112 -2.69 28.45 -9.54
C ALA A 112 -3.74 27.34 -9.74
N ASN A 113 -3.66 26.26 -8.97
CA ASN A 113 -4.63 25.17 -8.97
C ASN A 113 -6.00 25.66 -8.54
N GLU A 114 -6.05 26.40 -7.42
CA GLU A 114 -7.28 27.03 -6.93
C GLU A 114 -7.89 27.99 -7.97
N LYS A 115 -7.07 28.82 -8.63
CA LYS A 115 -7.57 29.79 -9.62
C LYS A 115 -8.15 29.11 -10.87
N LEU A 116 -7.45 28.12 -11.42
CA LEU A 116 -7.81 27.50 -12.71
C LEU A 116 -8.87 26.40 -12.57
N CYS A 117 -8.96 25.77 -11.39
CA CYS A 117 -9.89 24.69 -11.09
C CYS A 117 -10.79 25.00 -9.88
N ARG A 118 -11.16 26.28 -9.69
CA ARG A 118 -11.85 26.79 -8.49
C ARG A 118 -13.05 25.97 -8.06
N ALA A 119 -13.96 25.66 -8.97
CA ALA A 119 -15.19 24.96 -8.63
C ALA A 119 -14.91 23.55 -8.08
N THR A 120 -14.08 22.77 -8.79
CA THR A 120 -13.70 21.41 -8.38
C THR A 120 -12.77 21.42 -7.16
N HIS A 121 -11.89 22.41 -7.06
CA HIS A 121 -11.02 22.63 -5.91
C HIS A 121 -11.83 22.87 -4.63
N ASN A 122 -12.78 23.81 -4.66
CA ASN A 122 -13.62 24.14 -3.52
C ASN A 122 -14.47 22.94 -3.08
N ALA A 123 -15.02 22.19 -4.03
CA ALA A 123 -15.78 20.97 -3.72
C ALA A 123 -14.89 19.92 -3.03
N TYR A 124 -13.68 19.69 -3.53
CA TYR A 124 -12.72 18.75 -2.95
C TYR A 124 -12.28 19.19 -1.55
N VAL A 125 -11.84 20.43 -1.38
CA VAL A 125 -11.41 20.96 -0.07
C VAL A 125 -12.55 20.94 0.93
N SER A 126 -13.77 21.32 0.52
CA SER A 126 -14.96 21.26 1.38
C SER A 126 -15.30 19.83 1.80
N CYS A 127 -15.10 18.84 0.92
CA CYS A 127 -15.29 17.44 1.27
C CYS A 127 -14.27 16.97 2.31
N MET A 128 -12.99 17.32 2.11
CA MET A 128 -11.87 16.96 2.99
C MET A 128 -11.95 17.62 4.36
N SER A 129 -12.45 18.86 4.44
CA SER A 129 -12.60 19.61 5.68
C SER A 129 -13.94 19.38 6.39
N SER A 130 -14.84 18.59 5.79
CA SER A 130 -16.16 18.31 6.39
C SER A 130 -16.00 17.50 7.67
N GLN A 131 -16.49 18.04 8.79
CA GLN A 131 -16.48 17.36 10.08
C GLN A 131 -17.24 16.03 10.04
N SER A 132 -18.38 15.98 9.34
CA SER A 132 -19.16 14.74 9.23
C SER A 132 -18.42 13.65 8.47
N ASN A 133 -17.68 14.03 7.42
CA ASN A 133 -16.88 13.08 6.64
C ASN A 133 -15.68 12.57 7.44
N GLN A 134 -15.00 13.47 8.16
CA GLN A 134 -13.90 13.10 9.04
C GLN A 134 -14.37 12.15 10.14
N GLN A 135 -15.49 12.47 10.78
CA GLN A 135 -16.09 11.63 11.82
C GLN A 135 -16.45 10.24 11.30
N LEU A 136 -17.07 10.13 10.12
CA LEU A 136 -17.40 8.84 9.51
C LEU A 136 -16.17 7.92 9.36
N VAL A 137 -15.04 8.48 8.90
CA VAL A 137 -13.80 7.72 8.75
C VAL A 137 -13.20 7.33 10.11
N LEU A 138 -13.20 8.25 11.07
CA LEU A 138 -12.67 8.00 12.41
C LEU A 138 -13.50 6.97 13.18
N GLU A 139 -14.82 7.01 13.06
CA GLU A 139 -15.73 6.00 13.62
C GLU A 139 -15.45 4.63 13.01
N SER A 140 -15.37 4.55 11.68
CA SER A 140 -15.01 3.32 10.98
C SER A 140 -13.65 2.78 11.43
N ALA A 141 -12.64 3.65 11.59
CA ALA A 141 -11.31 3.28 12.07
C ALA A 141 -11.36 2.72 13.51
N SER A 142 -12.12 3.37 14.40
CA SER A 142 -12.25 2.91 15.79
C SER A 142 -12.96 1.56 15.92
N LEU A 143 -13.74 1.17 14.91
CA LEU A 143 -14.50 -0.08 14.88
C LEU A 143 -13.77 -1.24 14.20
N GLU A 144 -12.60 -0.98 13.62
CA GLU A 144 -11.84 -1.96 12.83
C GLU A 144 -11.52 -3.25 13.63
N PRO A 145 -11.88 -4.44 13.10
CA PRO A 145 -11.78 -5.71 13.85
C PRO A 145 -10.37 -6.03 14.38
N HIS A 146 -9.33 -5.70 13.61
CA HIS A 146 -7.93 -5.92 13.98
C HIS A 146 -7.48 -5.08 15.19
N CYS A 147 -8.22 -4.04 15.54
CA CYS A 147 -7.87 -3.09 16.60
C CYS A 147 -8.65 -3.32 17.91
N THR A 148 -9.28 -4.49 18.07
CA THR A 148 -10.15 -4.79 19.22
C THR A 148 -9.45 -4.65 20.57
N GLU A 149 -8.19 -5.10 20.70
CA GLU A 149 -7.43 -4.97 21.94
C GLU A 149 -7.16 -3.50 22.29
N ARG A 150 -6.74 -2.69 21.32
CA ARG A 150 -6.51 -1.24 21.50
C ARG A 150 -7.79 -0.50 21.88
N ARG A 151 -8.93 -0.90 21.31
CA ARG A 151 -10.24 -0.38 21.67
C ARG A 151 -10.59 -0.71 23.12
N ALA A 152 -10.30 -1.93 23.57
CA ALA A 152 -10.48 -2.31 24.97
C ALA A 152 -9.56 -1.49 25.89
N THR A 153 -8.30 -1.24 25.50
CA THR A 153 -7.38 -0.37 26.25
C THR A 153 -7.93 1.05 26.41
N LEU A 154 -8.49 1.63 25.34
CA LEU A 154 -9.12 2.95 25.40
C LEU A 154 -10.30 2.96 26.38
N PHE A 155 -11.21 2.00 26.26
CA PHE A 155 -12.38 1.93 27.15
C PHE A 155 -12.00 1.70 28.61
N HIS A 156 -10.96 0.90 28.86
CA HIS A 156 -10.42 0.73 30.20
C HIS A 156 -9.89 2.05 30.77
N CYS A 157 -9.06 2.77 30.00
CA CYS A 157 -8.55 4.09 30.40
C CYS A 157 -9.69 5.09 30.70
N LEU A 158 -10.71 5.15 29.82
CA LEU A 158 -11.84 6.06 29.98
C LEU A 158 -12.65 5.73 31.24
N HIS A 159 -12.80 4.44 31.55
CA HIS A 159 -13.49 4.01 32.76
C HIS A 159 -12.73 4.41 34.03
N GLU A 160 -11.40 4.19 34.05
CA GLU A 160 -10.56 4.54 35.20
C GLU A 160 -10.50 6.04 35.44
N ASN A 161 -10.50 6.86 34.39
CA ASN A 161 -10.32 8.30 34.47
C ASN A 161 -11.65 9.09 34.42
N GLN A 162 -12.80 8.41 34.35
CA GLN A 162 -14.12 9.04 34.18
C GLN A 162 -14.38 10.19 35.17
N VAL A 163 -14.06 9.99 36.44
CA VAL A 163 -14.27 11.00 37.49
C VAL A 163 -13.30 12.17 37.34
N SER A 164 -12.04 11.89 36.99
CA SER A 164 -11.00 12.90 36.81
C SER A 164 -11.28 13.79 35.60
N GLU A 165 -11.66 13.19 34.46
CA GLU A 165 -12.03 13.92 33.24
C GLU A 165 -13.27 14.79 33.47
N ALA A 166 -14.28 14.29 34.18
CA ALA A 166 -15.48 15.06 34.51
C ALA A 166 -15.19 16.28 35.40
N GLN A 167 -14.21 16.18 36.30
CA GLN A 167 -13.85 17.28 37.22
C GLN A 167 -12.91 18.31 36.59
N THR A 168 -11.98 17.87 35.74
CA THR A 168 -10.90 18.72 35.23
C THR A 168 -11.13 19.19 33.79
N SER A 169 -12.05 18.55 33.04
CA SER A 169 -12.22 18.74 31.59
C SER A 169 -10.93 18.52 30.78
N THR A 170 -9.93 17.83 31.35
CA THR A 170 -8.68 17.49 30.66
C THR A 170 -8.71 16.02 30.22
N PRO A 171 -8.48 15.72 28.92
CA PRO A 171 -8.51 14.35 28.45
C PRO A 171 -7.29 13.57 28.95
N GLN A 172 -7.52 12.43 29.59
CA GLN A 172 -6.49 11.57 30.17
C GLN A 172 -6.10 10.42 29.24
N CYS A 173 -6.97 10.06 28.29
CA CYS A 173 -6.82 8.90 27.43
C CYS A 173 -6.36 9.21 26.00
N THR A 174 -5.73 10.37 25.78
CA THR A 174 -5.31 10.82 24.44
C THR A 174 -4.36 9.84 23.76
N ASP A 175 -3.45 9.22 24.50
CA ASP A 175 -2.48 8.28 23.93
C ASP A 175 -3.13 6.96 23.51
N ALA A 176 -4.05 6.44 24.34
CA ALA A 176 -4.82 5.25 24.00
C ALA A 176 -5.70 5.51 22.76
N TYR A 177 -6.31 6.70 22.68
CA TYR A 177 -7.11 7.12 21.55
C TYR A 177 -6.28 7.25 20.27
N ARG A 178 -5.12 7.92 20.34
CA ARG A 178 -4.21 8.10 19.19
C ARG A 178 -3.75 6.76 18.61
N ARG A 179 -3.38 5.82 19.49
CA ARG A 179 -2.96 4.46 19.09
C ARG A 179 -4.10 3.66 18.46
N LEU A 180 -5.33 3.79 18.96
CA LEU A 180 -6.51 3.17 18.36
C LEU A 180 -6.76 3.72 16.96
N LEU A 181 -6.75 5.05 16.81
CA LEU A 181 -6.93 5.70 15.52
C LEU A 181 -5.85 5.29 14.52
N ARG A 182 -4.58 5.27 14.93
CA ARG A 182 -3.47 4.84 14.09
C ARG A 182 -3.70 3.43 13.55
N CYS A 183 -4.03 2.49 14.44
CA CYS A 183 -4.35 1.12 14.06
C CYS A 183 -5.48 1.07 13.02
N GLY A 184 -6.61 1.71 13.32
CA GLY A 184 -7.80 1.67 12.46
C GLY A 184 -7.56 2.32 11.09
N LEU A 185 -6.93 3.50 11.06
CA LEU A 185 -6.64 4.21 9.82
C LEU A 185 -5.65 3.46 8.93
N ASN A 186 -4.65 2.79 9.52
CA ASN A 186 -3.71 1.95 8.79
C ASN A 186 -4.41 0.73 8.17
N HIS A 187 -5.26 0.03 8.93
CA HIS A 187 -5.97 -1.14 8.44
C HIS A 187 -7.04 -0.79 7.40
N LEU A 188 -7.80 0.30 7.57
CA LEU A 188 -8.75 0.78 6.55
C LEU A 188 -8.04 1.09 5.23
N TRP A 189 -6.90 1.75 5.28
CA TRP A 189 -6.11 2.04 4.08
C TRP A 189 -5.55 0.76 3.44
N ASN A 190 -5.05 -0.16 4.27
CA ASN A 190 -4.56 -1.45 3.79
C ASN A 190 -5.67 -2.25 3.10
N HIS A 191 -6.86 -2.29 3.68
CA HIS A 191 -8.04 -2.92 3.10
C HIS A 191 -8.40 -2.30 1.74
N TYR A 192 -8.46 -0.97 1.66
CA TYR A 192 -8.70 -0.26 0.41
C TYR A 192 -7.70 -0.68 -0.68
N TRP A 193 -6.42 -0.69 -0.35
CA TRP A 193 -5.36 -1.03 -1.30
C TRP A 193 -5.45 -2.49 -1.77
N ARG A 194 -5.74 -3.43 -0.86
CA ARG A 194 -5.94 -4.84 -1.20
C ARG A 194 -7.12 -5.02 -2.15
N GLU A 195 -8.24 -4.36 -1.87
CA GLU A 195 -9.43 -4.40 -2.73
C GLU A 195 -9.15 -3.79 -4.11
N LEU A 196 -8.47 -2.65 -4.17
CA LEU A 196 -8.12 -1.98 -5.43
C LEU A 196 -7.22 -2.87 -6.32
N THR A 197 -6.29 -3.59 -5.70
CA THR A 197 -5.34 -4.46 -6.41
C THR A 197 -5.83 -5.89 -6.59
N LYS A 198 -7.01 -6.23 -6.04
CA LYS A 198 -7.53 -7.61 -5.97
C LYS A 198 -6.52 -8.57 -5.34
N PHE A 199 -5.80 -8.08 -4.33
CA PHE A 199 -4.74 -8.82 -3.66
C PHE A 199 -5.33 -9.98 -2.87
N SER A 200 -5.02 -11.20 -3.30
CA SER A 200 -5.62 -12.42 -2.76
C SER A 200 -4.73 -13.10 -1.71
N ASP A 201 -5.29 -14.07 -0.99
CA ASP A 201 -4.54 -14.95 -0.07
C ASP A 201 -3.41 -15.69 -0.79
N THR A 202 -3.56 -15.94 -2.09
CA THR A 202 -2.48 -16.53 -2.89
C THR A 202 -1.32 -15.55 -3.01
N ASP A 203 -1.58 -14.28 -3.31
CA ASP A 203 -0.51 -13.27 -3.40
C ASP A 203 0.14 -13.04 -2.03
N GLU A 204 -0.63 -13.11 -0.95
CA GLU A 204 -0.15 -13.04 0.44
C GLU A 204 0.79 -14.20 0.78
N PHE A 205 0.43 -15.42 0.40
CA PHE A 205 1.26 -16.60 0.58
C PHE A 205 2.57 -16.51 -0.22
N HIS A 206 2.53 -15.94 -1.43
CA HIS A 206 3.74 -15.69 -2.21
C HIS A 206 4.67 -14.69 -1.52
N LEU A 207 4.13 -13.60 -0.94
CA LEU A 207 4.95 -12.67 -0.16
C LEU A 207 5.60 -13.35 1.05
N TYR A 208 4.86 -14.25 1.72
CA TYR A 208 5.42 -15.07 2.77
C TYR A 208 6.59 -15.93 2.26
N GLU A 209 6.45 -16.63 1.13
CA GLU A 209 7.55 -17.41 0.55
C GLU A 209 8.78 -16.55 0.21
N LEU A 210 8.57 -15.36 -0.36
CA LEU A 210 9.65 -14.41 -0.65
C LEU A 210 10.32 -13.88 0.62
N SER A 211 9.57 -13.73 1.71
CA SER A 211 10.11 -13.27 2.99
C SER A 211 11.00 -14.31 3.68
N ARG A 212 10.78 -15.59 3.39
CA ARG A 212 11.52 -16.72 3.99
C ARG A 212 12.76 -17.12 3.21
N ASP A 213 12.78 -16.88 1.90
CA ASP A 213 13.84 -17.34 1.00
C ASP A 213 14.47 -16.16 0.24
N ASP A 214 15.65 -15.74 0.70
CA ASP A 214 16.39 -14.64 0.09
C ASP A 214 16.78 -14.93 -1.37
N ASN A 215 16.96 -16.19 -1.78
CA ASN A 215 17.24 -16.51 -3.18
C ASN A 215 16.00 -16.27 -4.04
N LYS A 216 14.82 -16.67 -3.57
CA LYS A 216 13.55 -16.35 -4.24
C LYS A 216 13.31 -14.85 -4.28
N LYS A 217 13.60 -14.13 -3.18
CA LYS A 217 13.52 -12.66 -3.12
C LYS A 217 14.45 -12.00 -4.12
N GLN A 218 15.71 -12.42 -4.21
CA GLN A 218 16.66 -11.87 -5.18
C GLN A 218 16.27 -12.21 -6.62
N ALA A 219 15.78 -13.41 -6.88
CA ALA A 219 15.25 -13.79 -8.20
C ALA A 219 14.06 -12.90 -8.59
N TYR A 220 13.15 -12.65 -7.65
CA TYR A 220 12.02 -11.73 -7.81
C TYR A 220 12.48 -10.29 -8.09
N LEU A 221 13.42 -9.77 -7.29
CA LEU A 221 13.96 -8.42 -7.47
C LEU A 221 14.65 -8.26 -8.83
N ARG A 222 15.38 -9.28 -9.29
CA ARG A 222 15.96 -9.29 -10.64
C ARG A 222 14.87 -9.29 -11.71
N ALA A 223 13.83 -10.11 -11.56
CA ALA A 223 12.76 -10.20 -12.55
C ALA A 223 12.03 -8.86 -12.76
N ILE A 224 11.83 -8.05 -11.72
CA ILE A 224 11.16 -6.74 -11.85
C ILE A 224 12.07 -5.59 -12.25
N THR A 225 13.38 -5.73 -12.05
CA THR A 225 14.35 -4.69 -12.40
C THR A 225 15.00 -4.92 -13.76
N THR A 226 14.84 -6.11 -14.35
CA THR A 226 15.36 -6.45 -15.67
C THR A 226 14.35 -6.10 -16.77
N SER A 227 14.85 -5.53 -17.86
CA SER A 227 14.08 -5.31 -19.09
C SER A 227 13.67 -6.65 -19.73
N GLU A 228 12.63 -6.67 -20.58
CA GLU A 228 12.23 -7.90 -21.31
C GLU A 228 13.39 -8.55 -22.08
N ALA A 229 14.31 -7.73 -22.61
CA ALA A 229 15.50 -8.19 -23.30
C ALA A 229 16.48 -8.92 -22.36
N GLU A 230 16.66 -8.42 -21.14
CA GLU A 230 17.50 -9.03 -20.10
C GLU A 230 16.85 -10.29 -19.53
N GLN A 231 15.52 -10.30 -19.34
CA GLN A 231 14.79 -11.52 -18.95
C GLN A 231 14.96 -12.63 -20.00
N GLN A 232 14.86 -12.31 -21.29
CA GLN A 232 15.11 -13.29 -22.36
C GLN A 232 16.57 -13.75 -22.40
N SER A 233 17.53 -12.85 -22.11
CA SER A 233 18.94 -13.20 -22.01
C SER A 233 19.19 -14.17 -20.85
N HIS A 234 18.66 -13.89 -19.66
CA HIS A 234 18.79 -14.75 -18.49
C HIS A 234 18.11 -16.11 -18.67
N LEU A 235 16.95 -16.16 -19.36
CA LEU A 235 16.28 -17.42 -19.69
C LEU A 235 17.07 -18.25 -20.71
N ARG A 236 17.75 -17.60 -21.67
CA ARG A 236 18.69 -18.27 -22.60
C ARG A 236 19.90 -18.79 -21.85
N GLU A 237 20.53 -17.96 -21.02
CA GLU A 237 21.71 -18.32 -20.23
C GLU A 237 21.42 -19.46 -19.25
N ALA A 238 20.28 -19.43 -18.56
CA ALA A 238 19.84 -20.53 -17.69
C ALA A 238 19.57 -21.83 -18.46
N ARG A 239 19.05 -21.72 -19.69
CA ARG A 239 18.84 -22.86 -20.59
C ARG A 239 20.17 -23.41 -21.12
N ASP A 240 21.12 -22.56 -21.45
CA ASP A 240 22.45 -22.92 -21.94
C ASP A 240 23.28 -23.59 -20.84
N ILE A 241 23.18 -23.10 -19.60
CA ILE A 241 23.75 -23.72 -18.39
C ILE A 241 23.09 -25.09 -18.14
N ALA A 242 21.76 -25.19 -18.24
CA ALA A 242 21.04 -26.46 -18.05
C ALA A 242 21.34 -27.49 -19.16
N LEU A 243 21.68 -27.05 -20.36
CA LEU A 243 22.09 -27.89 -21.49
C LEU A 243 23.60 -28.19 -21.48
N GLY A 244 24.36 -27.65 -20.52
CA GLY A 244 25.78 -27.95 -20.34
C GLY A 244 26.72 -27.33 -21.39
N TYR A 245 26.26 -26.37 -22.19
CA TYR A 245 27.10 -25.73 -23.20
C TYR A 245 27.66 -24.41 -22.70
N TYR A 246 28.80 -24.48 -22.02
CA TYR A 246 29.79 -23.41 -22.08
C TYR A 246 30.96 -23.94 -22.91
N LEU A 247 30.91 -23.75 -24.24
CA LEU A 247 32.10 -23.93 -25.07
C LEU A 247 32.94 -22.66 -24.90
N ASP A 248 34.08 -22.78 -24.22
CA ASP A 248 35.09 -21.73 -24.21
C ASP A 248 35.45 -21.43 -25.69
N PRO A 249 35.45 -20.17 -26.15
CA PRO A 249 35.85 -19.81 -27.51
C PRO A 249 37.22 -20.36 -27.92
N LYS A 250 38.07 -20.72 -26.94
CA LYS A 250 39.36 -21.37 -27.17
C LYS A 250 39.28 -22.85 -27.53
N ASP A 251 38.20 -23.54 -27.14
CA ASP A 251 38.01 -24.96 -27.45
C ASP A 251 37.52 -25.18 -28.89
N ALA A 252 36.94 -24.15 -29.52
CA ALA A 252 36.57 -24.17 -30.94
C ALA A 252 37.77 -24.08 -31.91
N GLN A 253 38.98 -23.77 -31.42
CA GLN A 253 40.18 -23.65 -32.25
C GLN A 253 41.12 -24.86 -32.19
N ARG A 254 40.75 -25.92 -31.45
CA ARG A 254 41.60 -27.13 -31.30
C ARG A 254 41.09 -28.37 -32.02
N SER A 255 40.01 -28.26 -32.77
CA SER A 255 39.40 -29.39 -33.48
C SER A 255 39.75 -29.38 -34.97
N ASP A 256 41.04 -29.28 -35.29
CA ASP A 256 41.60 -29.59 -36.61
C ASP A 256 43.07 -30.02 -36.42
N LEU A 257 43.27 -31.24 -35.92
CA LEU A 257 44.50 -32.04 -36.04
C LEU A 257 44.17 -33.53 -35.85
#